data_AF-A0A2G6H398-F1
#
_entry.id   AF-A0A2G6H398-F1
#
_cell.length_a   1.000
_cell.length_b   1.000
_cell.length_c   1.000
_cell.angle_alpha   90.00
_cell.angle_beta   90.00
_cell.angle_gamma   90.00
#
_symmetry.space_group_name_H-M   'P 1'
#
loop_
_entity.id
_entity.type
_entity.pdbx_description
1 polymer ?
#
loop_
_entity_poly.entity_id
_entity_poly.type
_entity_poly.pdbx_seq_one_letter_code
_entity_poly.pdbx_strand_id
1 'polypeptide(L)'
;MMEDLMHFDLPPERSSIIKVIGVGGGGSNAVNHMYRKGIQDVNFVVCNTDAQALHNSPVAVRIQLGDATTEGKGAGSKAEVGRLAAEESLDRITEVLSSNTSMVFITAGMGGGTGTGAAPVIARVAKEMGILTVAIVTIPFRFEGPDRIDQAIEGINKLKDHVDSLLVINNEKLREIYGNLKVGMAFEKADDVLAIAAKGIAEIITVHGYINVDFADVQTVMQESGVAIMGSATASGEDRARTAISDALTSPLLNNNDITGARSVLLSITSGTDEITMDEISEITDYVVNAASRETSLIWGMGSDESLGEGINVTIIATGFKMNSIPELYIGKKEKHFVPLRDAGRQSEKADKRSNVTSPRQQALDFGVRDKEEGAEEYILLGQSARTSDEPSEEKLADRVKQIRETHEKLKERGYLSHSRNEEIDELENVPAFRRRNVNIEQKKHSEDEELSRYRLSDGNEGEDGPTLRPDNGYLHDNVD
;
A
#
# COMPACT_ATOMS: atom_id res chain seq x y z
N MET A 1 -49.43 -51.08 -7.81
CA MET A 1 -49.42 -49.64 -7.48
C MET A 1 -48.09 -49.39 -6.83
N MET A 2 -47.14 -48.94 -7.64
CA MET A 2 -45.77 -48.61 -7.23
C MET A 2 -45.85 -47.18 -6.72
N GLU A 3 -45.54 -46.98 -5.45
CA GLU A 3 -45.55 -45.65 -4.84
C GLU A 3 -44.45 -44.80 -5.51
N ASP A 4 -44.89 -43.72 -6.14
CA ASP A 4 -44.05 -42.61 -6.60
C ASP A 4 -43.29 -42.03 -5.38
N LEU A 5 -42.06 -42.46 -5.19
CA LEU A 5 -41.08 -41.73 -4.39
C LEU A 5 -40.73 -40.46 -5.15
N MET A 6 -41.37 -39.35 -4.78
CA MET A 6 -40.91 -38.01 -5.17
C MET A 6 -39.48 -37.81 -4.64
N HIS A 7 -38.51 -37.81 -5.55
CA HIS A 7 -37.15 -37.35 -5.28
C HIS A 7 -37.22 -35.84 -5.02
N PHE A 8 -37.29 -35.46 -3.75
CA PHE A 8 -37.16 -34.08 -3.33
C PHE A 8 -35.66 -33.75 -3.32
N ASP A 9 -35.10 -33.47 -4.50
CA ASP A 9 -33.78 -32.86 -4.59
C ASP A 9 -33.93 -31.42 -4.07
N LEU A 10 -33.70 -31.26 -2.76
CA LEU A 10 -33.38 -29.96 -2.19
C LEU A 10 -32.28 -29.37 -3.07
N PRO A 11 -32.43 -28.16 -3.63
CA PRO A 11 -31.32 -27.53 -4.33
C PRO A 11 -30.15 -27.52 -3.34
N PRO A 12 -28.98 -28.06 -3.69
CA PRO A 12 -27.84 -27.90 -2.81
C PRO A 12 -27.69 -26.39 -2.64
N GLU A 13 -27.82 -25.89 -1.40
CA GLU A 13 -27.23 -24.60 -1.07
C GLU A 13 -25.75 -24.79 -1.40
N ARG A 14 -25.35 -24.45 -2.62
CA ARG A 14 -23.95 -24.37 -3.01
C ARG A 14 -23.42 -23.14 -2.27
N SER A 15 -23.20 -23.29 -0.95
CA SER A 15 -22.46 -22.32 -0.16
C SER A 15 -21.10 -22.20 -0.83
N SER A 16 -20.75 -21.01 -1.32
CA SER A 16 -19.43 -20.77 -1.85
C SER A 16 -18.39 -21.00 -0.78
N ILE A 17 -17.23 -21.51 -1.17
CA ILE A 17 -16.05 -21.63 -0.28
C ILE A 17 -15.44 -20.26 0.07
N ILE A 18 -15.90 -19.19 -0.62
CA ILE A 18 -15.42 -17.82 -0.49
C ILE A 18 -16.43 -17.00 0.32
N LYS A 19 -15.93 -16.33 1.37
CA LYS A 19 -16.72 -15.38 2.16
C LYS A 19 -16.17 -13.98 2.08
N VAL A 20 -17.06 -12.98 2.02
CA VAL A 20 -16.70 -11.56 2.09
C VAL A 20 -17.29 -10.97 3.37
N ILE A 21 -16.41 -10.53 4.27
CA ILE A 21 -16.77 -9.98 5.58
C ILE A 21 -16.52 -8.46 5.57
N GLY A 22 -17.59 -7.68 5.67
CA GLY A 22 -17.56 -6.23 5.79
C GLY A 22 -17.47 -5.79 7.24
N VAL A 23 -16.40 -5.12 7.63
CA VAL A 23 -16.15 -4.73 9.03
C VAL A 23 -16.31 -3.22 9.23
N GLY A 24 -17.17 -2.84 10.18
CA GLY A 24 -17.50 -1.46 10.48
C GLY A 24 -18.36 -0.79 9.40
N GLY A 25 -18.55 0.53 9.49
CA GLY A 25 -19.42 1.27 8.57
C GLY A 25 -18.99 1.21 7.10
N GLY A 26 -17.73 1.56 6.81
CA GLY A 26 -17.20 1.53 5.43
C GLY A 26 -17.19 0.13 4.82
N GLY A 27 -16.73 -0.88 5.57
CA GLY A 27 -16.73 -2.27 5.10
C GLY A 27 -18.16 -2.81 4.90
N SER A 28 -19.09 -2.48 5.81
CA SER A 28 -20.50 -2.85 5.64
C SER A 28 -21.13 -2.19 4.42
N ASN A 29 -20.82 -0.92 4.15
CA ASN A 29 -21.30 -0.22 2.95
C ASN A 29 -20.79 -0.88 1.67
N ALA A 30 -19.49 -1.19 1.60
CA ALA A 30 -18.89 -1.88 0.47
C ALA A 30 -19.53 -3.26 0.24
N VAL A 31 -19.74 -4.05 1.29
CA VAL A 31 -20.42 -5.35 1.18
C VAL A 31 -21.89 -5.22 0.78
N ASN A 32 -22.61 -4.25 1.34
CA ASN A 32 -23.99 -3.97 0.93
C ASN A 32 -24.06 -3.57 -0.54
N HIS A 33 -23.08 -2.80 -1.02
CA HIS A 33 -22.95 -2.39 -2.40
C HIS A 33 -22.64 -3.58 -3.33
N MET A 34 -21.69 -4.44 -2.95
CA MET A 34 -21.39 -5.71 -3.62
C MET A 34 -22.63 -6.61 -3.76
N TYR A 35 -23.40 -6.74 -2.67
CA TYR A 35 -24.64 -7.53 -2.65
C TYR A 35 -25.68 -6.96 -3.64
N ARG A 36 -25.87 -5.64 -3.67
CA ARG A 36 -26.80 -4.98 -4.60
C ARG A 36 -26.37 -5.09 -6.06
N LYS A 37 -25.06 -5.10 -6.31
CA LYS A 37 -24.50 -5.37 -7.64
C LYS A 37 -24.67 -6.82 -8.09
N GLY A 38 -25.10 -7.71 -7.20
CA GLY A 38 -25.38 -9.10 -7.53
C GLY A 38 -24.14 -9.93 -7.82
N ILE A 39 -23.01 -9.64 -7.16
CA ILE A 39 -21.82 -10.49 -7.25
C ILE A 39 -22.19 -11.90 -6.78
N GLN A 40 -21.94 -12.88 -7.65
CA GLN A 40 -22.27 -14.28 -7.43
C GLN A 40 -21.09 -15.02 -6.79
N ASP A 41 -21.32 -16.27 -6.39
CA ASP A 41 -20.29 -17.20 -5.90
C ASP A 41 -19.48 -16.72 -4.69
N VAL A 42 -20.04 -15.82 -3.89
CA VAL A 42 -19.48 -15.43 -2.58
C VAL A 42 -20.58 -15.35 -1.54
N ASN A 43 -20.25 -15.64 -0.28
CA ASN A 43 -21.17 -15.43 0.83
C ASN A 43 -20.81 -14.14 1.58
N PHE A 44 -21.79 -13.25 1.70
CA PHE A 44 -21.61 -11.96 2.36
C PHE A 44 -21.93 -12.03 3.85
N VAL A 45 -21.09 -11.37 4.64
CA VAL A 45 -21.24 -11.20 6.08
C VAL A 45 -20.95 -9.74 6.42
N VAL A 46 -21.74 -9.15 7.32
CA VAL A 46 -21.48 -7.80 7.83
C VAL A 46 -21.27 -7.82 9.34
N CYS A 47 -20.23 -7.14 9.81
CA CYS A 47 -19.81 -7.06 11.20
C CYS A 47 -19.73 -5.61 11.64
N ASN A 48 -20.52 -5.20 12.63
CA ASN A 48 -20.49 -3.82 13.12
C ASN A 48 -20.83 -3.72 14.60
N THR A 49 -20.33 -2.68 15.28
CA THR A 49 -20.71 -2.33 16.66
C THR A 49 -21.95 -1.43 16.70
N ASP A 50 -22.32 -0.83 15.57
CA ASP A 50 -23.53 -0.02 15.43
C ASP A 50 -24.70 -0.91 14.97
N ALA A 51 -25.70 -1.07 15.85
CA ALA A 51 -26.88 -1.89 15.59
C ALA A 51 -27.80 -1.27 14.52
N GLN A 52 -27.86 0.07 14.40
CA GLN A 52 -28.67 0.74 13.38
C GLN A 52 -28.12 0.46 11.98
N ALA A 53 -26.79 0.53 11.84
CA ALA A 53 -26.12 0.21 10.59
C ALA A 53 -26.36 -1.25 10.16
N LEU A 54 -26.34 -2.20 11.11
CA LEU A 54 -26.60 -3.62 10.83
C LEU A 54 -28.05 -3.89 10.42
N HIS A 55 -29.02 -3.23 11.06
CA HIS A 55 -30.42 -3.46 10.73
C HIS A 55 -30.75 -3.06 9.28
N ASN A 56 -30.14 -1.98 8.81
CA ASN A 56 -30.32 -1.43 7.47
C ASN A 56 -29.59 -2.22 6.37
N SER A 57 -28.71 -3.17 6.71
CA SER A 57 -28.01 -3.99 5.72
C SER A 57 -28.98 -4.98 5.05
N PRO A 58 -28.92 -5.13 3.70
CA PRO A 58 -29.67 -6.16 2.97
C PRO A 58 -29.10 -7.57 3.14
N VAL A 59 -27.89 -7.72 3.70
CA VAL A 59 -27.20 -9.01 3.84
C VAL A 59 -27.87 -9.88 4.90
N ALA A 60 -27.95 -11.19 4.67
CA ALA A 60 -28.60 -12.12 5.59
C ALA A 60 -27.78 -12.35 6.87
N VAL A 61 -26.47 -12.60 6.73
CA VAL A 61 -25.58 -12.92 7.86
C VAL A 61 -25.02 -11.62 8.46
N ARG A 62 -25.37 -11.36 9.72
CA ARG A 62 -25.02 -10.12 10.44
C ARG A 62 -24.46 -10.46 11.81
N ILE A 63 -23.31 -9.88 12.13
CA ILE A 63 -22.66 -10.04 13.43
C ILE A 63 -22.61 -8.68 14.12
N GLN A 64 -23.36 -8.54 15.20
CA GLN A 64 -23.21 -7.40 16.10
C GLN A 64 -21.99 -7.64 16.99
N LEU A 65 -21.03 -6.73 16.91
CA LEU A 65 -19.81 -6.75 17.69
C LEU A 65 -20.01 -5.99 19.00
N GLY A 66 -19.52 -6.56 20.10
CA GLY A 66 -19.47 -5.90 21.42
C GLY A 66 -20.84 -5.47 21.93
N ASP A 67 -21.76 -6.43 22.11
CA ASP A 67 -23.11 -6.18 22.60
C ASP A 67 -23.07 -5.59 24.02
N ALA A 68 -22.20 -6.13 24.88
CA ALA A 68 -21.97 -5.59 26.22
C ALA A 68 -21.07 -4.35 26.20
N THR A 69 -20.03 -4.34 25.36
CA THR A 69 -19.05 -3.23 25.32
C THR A 69 -19.64 -1.92 24.78
N THR A 70 -20.49 -1.99 23.76
CA THR A 70 -20.97 -0.80 23.03
C THR A 70 -22.47 -0.58 23.15
N GLU A 71 -23.23 -1.57 23.64
CA GLU A 71 -24.70 -1.54 23.70
C GLU A 71 -25.33 -1.20 22.34
N GLY A 72 -24.67 -1.57 21.23
CA GLY A 72 -25.13 -1.28 19.87
C GLY A 72 -24.97 0.18 19.42
N LYS A 73 -24.28 1.03 20.19
CA LYS A 73 -24.10 2.48 19.90
C LYS A 73 -22.86 2.79 19.05
N GLY A 74 -22.08 1.78 18.68
CA GLY A 74 -20.85 1.96 17.92
C GLY A 74 -19.60 2.24 18.76
N ALA A 75 -18.43 2.22 18.11
CA ALA A 75 -17.12 2.35 18.76
C ALA A 75 -16.64 3.81 18.97
N GLY A 76 -17.43 4.82 18.58
CA GLY A 76 -17.10 6.24 18.79
C GLY A 76 -15.76 6.69 18.18
N SER A 77 -15.42 6.16 16.99
CA SER A 77 -14.12 6.38 16.31
C SER A 77 -12.88 5.88 17.04
N LYS A 78 -13.02 5.13 18.14
CA LYS A 78 -11.89 4.57 18.89
C LYS A 78 -11.58 3.15 18.40
N ALA A 79 -10.40 2.96 17.81
CA ALA A 79 -9.97 1.65 17.32
C ALA A 79 -9.96 0.60 18.44
N GLU A 80 -9.51 0.97 19.63
CA GLU A 80 -9.42 0.06 20.77
C GLU A 80 -10.79 -0.49 21.20
N VAL A 81 -11.85 0.33 21.15
CA VAL A 81 -13.22 -0.12 21.44
C VAL A 81 -13.68 -1.11 20.38
N GLY A 82 -13.34 -0.87 19.10
CA GLY A 82 -13.62 -1.81 18.02
C GLY A 82 -12.91 -3.15 18.21
N ARG A 83 -11.66 -3.14 18.67
CA ARG A 83 -10.88 -4.34 18.99
C ARG A 83 -11.52 -5.15 20.10
N LEU A 84 -11.81 -4.51 21.24
CA LEU A 84 -12.44 -5.17 22.40
C LEU A 84 -13.82 -5.74 22.03
N ALA A 85 -14.61 -5.01 21.24
CA ALA A 85 -15.91 -5.48 20.76
C ALA A 85 -15.80 -6.73 19.86
N ALA A 86 -14.76 -6.82 19.03
CA ALA A 86 -14.49 -8.01 18.23
C ALA A 86 -14.02 -9.19 19.08
N GLU A 87 -13.17 -8.94 20.09
CA GLU A 87 -12.70 -9.95 21.04
C GLU A 87 -13.85 -10.53 21.88
N GLU A 88 -14.81 -9.70 22.27
CA GLU A 88 -16.03 -10.16 22.95
C GLU A 88 -16.87 -11.11 22.06
N SER A 89 -16.81 -10.92 20.73
CA SER A 89 -17.67 -11.62 19.77
C SER A 89 -16.95 -12.74 19.00
N LEU A 90 -15.81 -13.22 19.50
CA LEU A 90 -14.97 -14.22 18.83
C LEU A 90 -15.74 -15.49 18.49
N ASP A 91 -16.52 -16.04 19.43
CA ASP A 91 -17.25 -17.29 19.23
C ASP A 91 -18.18 -17.21 18.01
N ARG A 92 -18.89 -16.09 17.84
CA ARG A 92 -19.78 -15.84 16.70
C ARG A 92 -19.02 -15.69 15.39
N ILE A 93 -17.87 -15.01 15.43
CA ILE A 93 -16.99 -14.85 14.26
C ILE A 93 -16.47 -16.23 13.82
N THR A 94 -15.99 -17.04 14.75
CA THR A 94 -15.49 -18.40 14.50
C THR A 94 -16.59 -19.31 13.96
N GLU A 95 -17.82 -19.25 14.48
CA GLU A 95 -18.95 -20.03 13.97
C GLU A 95 -19.24 -19.70 12.48
N VAL A 96 -19.27 -18.41 12.14
CA VAL A 96 -19.51 -17.97 10.76
C VAL A 96 -18.35 -18.34 9.85
N LEU A 97 -17.11 -18.31 10.32
CA LEU A 97 -15.94 -18.75 9.53
C LEU A 97 -15.87 -20.28 9.37
N SER A 98 -16.33 -21.05 10.34
CA SER A 98 -16.25 -22.52 10.33
C SER A 98 -17.16 -23.17 9.29
N SER A 99 -18.18 -22.47 8.81
CA SER A 99 -19.15 -22.99 7.84
C SER A 99 -18.60 -22.94 6.41
N ASN A 100 -17.90 -24.01 5.99
CA ASN A 100 -17.41 -24.25 4.63
C ASN A 100 -16.67 -23.04 4.00
N THR A 101 -15.64 -22.55 4.68
CA THR A 101 -14.84 -21.40 4.21
C THR A 101 -13.42 -21.85 3.93
N SER A 102 -12.96 -21.72 2.68
CA SER A 102 -11.55 -21.92 2.29
C SER A 102 -10.82 -20.58 2.12
N MET A 103 -11.56 -19.53 1.80
CA MET A 103 -11.02 -18.19 1.60
C MET A 103 -11.94 -17.13 2.20
N VAL A 104 -11.35 -16.11 2.82
CA VAL A 104 -12.09 -14.97 3.34
C VAL A 104 -11.50 -13.65 2.87
N PHE A 105 -12.37 -12.79 2.35
CA PHE A 105 -12.10 -11.39 2.05
C PHE A 105 -12.57 -10.53 3.21
N ILE A 106 -11.65 -9.86 3.89
CA ILE A 106 -11.96 -8.92 4.96
C ILE A 106 -11.90 -7.52 4.37
N THR A 107 -13.06 -6.87 4.25
CA THR A 107 -13.15 -5.50 3.75
C THR A 107 -13.45 -4.51 4.87
N ALA A 108 -12.65 -3.46 4.95
CA ALA A 108 -12.80 -2.43 5.97
C ALA A 108 -12.34 -1.06 5.45
N GLY A 109 -13.10 -0.01 5.81
CA GLY A 109 -12.64 1.37 5.71
C GLY A 109 -11.79 1.72 6.92
N MET A 110 -10.51 1.99 6.71
CA MET A 110 -9.57 2.27 7.80
C MET A 110 -9.66 3.74 8.24
N GLY A 111 -9.32 4.02 9.50
CA GLY A 111 -9.41 5.34 10.13
C GLY A 111 -10.64 5.53 11.01
N GLY A 112 -11.64 4.64 10.93
CA GLY A 112 -12.76 4.57 11.87
C GLY A 112 -12.44 3.75 13.12
N GLY A 113 -13.38 3.65 14.07
CA GLY A 113 -13.18 2.84 15.29
C GLY A 113 -13.35 1.35 15.04
N THR A 114 -14.51 0.95 14.52
CA THR A 114 -14.87 -0.46 14.35
C THR A 114 -14.01 -1.17 13.31
N GLY A 115 -13.93 -0.64 12.09
CA GLY A 115 -13.16 -1.27 10.99
C GLY A 115 -11.69 -1.46 11.36
N THR A 116 -11.03 -0.39 11.81
CA THR A 116 -9.61 -0.40 12.16
C THR A 116 -9.28 -1.30 13.36
N GLY A 117 -10.16 -1.38 14.36
CA GLY A 117 -9.94 -2.21 15.54
C GLY A 117 -10.31 -3.68 15.35
N ALA A 118 -11.44 -3.95 14.69
CA ALA A 118 -12.01 -5.30 14.58
C ALA A 118 -11.43 -6.10 13.42
N ALA A 119 -11.04 -5.46 12.30
CA ALA A 119 -10.52 -6.18 11.14
C ALA A 119 -9.26 -7.01 11.45
N PRO A 120 -8.24 -6.50 12.20
CA PRO A 120 -7.09 -7.31 12.60
C PRO A 120 -7.47 -8.53 13.46
N VAL A 121 -8.48 -8.40 14.33
CA VAL A 121 -8.96 -9.50 15.18
C VAL A 121 -9.61 -10.58 14.34
N ILE A 122 -10.50 -10.21 13.42
CA ILE A 122 -11.18 -11.15 12.52
C ILE A 122 -10.17 -11.85 11.61
N ALA A 123 -9.19 -11.11 11.08
CA ALA A 123 -8.12 -11.66 10.24
C ALA A 123 -7.29 -12.70 10.99
N ARG A 124 -6.91 -12.39 12.23
CA ARG A 124 -6.15 -13.30 13.08
C ARG A 124 -6.89 -14.62 13.28
N VAL A 125 -8.18 -14.57 13.62
CA VAL A 125 -9.01 -15.78 13.81
C VAL A 125 -9.09 -16.59 12.52
N ALA A 126 -9.34 -15.95 11.38
CA ALA A 126 -9.42 -16.63 10.10
C ALA A 126 -8.10 -17.33 9.73
N LYS A 127 -6.96 -16.65 9.93
CA LYS A 127 -5.63 -17.20 9.68
C LYS A 127 -5.27 -18.34 10.64
N GLU A 128 -5.61 -18.22 11.93
CA GLU A 128 -5.46 -19.29 12.94
C GLU A 128 -6.28 -20.54 12.57
N MET A 129 -7.41 -20.37 11.87
CA MET A 129 -8.24 -21.48 11.36
C MET A 129 -7.71 -22.09 10.05
N GLY A 130 -6.63 -21.56 9.48
CA GLY A 130 -6.06 -22.03 8.21
C GLY A 130 -6.84 -21.60 6.96
N ILE A 131 -7.66 -20.55 7.07
CA ILE A 131 -8.40 -19.98 5.94
C ILE A 131 -7.49 -18.98 5.21
N LEU A 132 -7.44 -19.04 3.87
CA LEU A 132 -6.71 -18.05 3.07
C LEU A 132 -7.32 -16.66 3.30
N THR A 133 -6.59 -15.80 4.00
CA THR A 133 -7.12 -14.54 4.54
C THR A 133 -6.58 -13.36 3.73
N VAL A 134 -7.46 -12.73 2.96
CA VAL A 134 -7.14 -11.57 2.13
C VAL A 134 -7.85 -10.34 2.68
N ALA A 135 -7.10 -9.30 3.02
CA ALA A 135 -7.68 -8.02 3.44
C ALA A 135 -7.73 -7.03 2.28
N ILE A 136 -8.89 -6.43 2.04
CA ILE A 136 -9.10 -5.37 1.05
C ILE A 136 -9.53 -4.11 1.80
N VAL A 137 -8.60 -3.19 2.04
CA VAL A 137 -8.82 -2.05 2.92
C VAL A 137 -8.60 -0.72 2.22
N THR A 138 -9.35 0.30 2.64
CA THR A 138 -9.19 1.66 2.13
C THR A 138 -8.51 2.58 3.13
N ILE A 139 -7.59 3.42 2.65
CA ILE A 139 -7.07 4.59 3.36
C ILE A 139 -8.04 5.76 3.12
N PRO A 140 -8.43 6.51 4.17
CA PRO A 140 -9.43 7.57 4.06
C PRO A 140 -8.98 8.73 3.18
N PHE A 141 -9.93 9.56 2.72
CA PHE A 141 -9.61 10.78 1.97
C PHE A 141 -8.88 11.80 2.85
N ARG A 142 -8.03 12.65 2.26
CA ARG A 142 -7.31 13.69 3.02
C ARG A 142 -8.24 14.66 3.76
N PHE A 143 -9.43 14.92 3.22
CA PHE A 143 -10.41 15.82 3.85
C PHE A 143 -11.03 15.25 5.14
N GLU A 144 -10.94 13.94 5.38
CA GLU A 144 -11.49 13.31 6.58
C GLU A 144 -10.66 13.61 7.84
N GLY A 145 -9.45 14.13 7.66
CA GLY A 145 -8.59 14.63 8.73
C GLY A 145 -7.37 13.74 9.01
N PRO A 146 -6.28 14.32 9.53
CA PRO A 146 -5.01 13.62 9.76
C PRO A 146 -5.13 12.48 10.78
N ASP A 147 -5.90 12.67 11.86
CA ASP A 147 -6.07 11.66 12.91
C ASP A 147 -6.64 10.34 12.37
N ARG A 148 -7.55 10.42 11.39
CA ARG A 148 -8.12 9.24 10.71
C ARG A 148 -7.07 8.53 9.85
N ILE A 149 -6.21 9.27 9.18
CA ILE A 149 -5.12 8.70 8.37
C ILE A 149 -4.12 7.99 9.27
N ASP A 150 -3.70 8.62 10.37
CA ASP A 150 -2.76 8.03 11.33
C ASP A 150 -3.34 6.74 11.94
N GLN A 151 -4.61 6.78 12.35
CA GLN A 151 -5.32 5.60 12.85
C GLN A 151 -5.45 4.51 11.78
N ALA A 152 -5.67 4.89 10.51
CA ALA A 152 -5.72 3.94 9.40
C ALA A 152 -4.39 3.21 9.22
N ILE A 153 -3.28 3.96 9.19
CA ILE A 153 -1.93 3.40 9.04
C ILE A 153 -1.59 2.47 10.21
N GLU A 154 -1.90 2.87 11.44
CA GLU A 154 -1.69 2.01 12.62
C GLU A 154 -2.48 0.70 12.51
N GLY A 155 -3.75 0.78 12.12
CA GLY A 155 -4.58 -0.42 11.94
C GLY A 155 -4.10 -1.32 10.80
N ILE A 156 -3.63 -0.75 9.69
CA ILE A 156 -3.09 -1.50 8.55
C ILE A 156 -1.82 -2.25 8.98
N ASN A 157 -0.95 -1.61 9.76
CA ASN A 157 0.26 -2.24 10.30
C ASN A 157 -0.09 -3.43 11.20
N LYS A 158 -1.12 -3.32 12.05
CA LYS A 158 -1.59 -4.45 12.88
C LYS A 158 -2.26 -5.55 12.05
N LEU A 159 -3.00 -5.19 11.00
CA LEU A 159 -3.70 -6.13 10.14
C LEU A 159 -2.74 -6.99 9.32
N LYS A 160 -1.64 -6.39 8.84
CA LYS A 160 -0.64 -7.02 7.97
C LYS A 160 -0.11 -8.34 8.53
N ASP A 161 0.18 -8.40 9.83
CA ASP A 161 0.75 -9.60 10.45
C ASP A 161 -0.27 -10.76 10.58
N HIS A 162 -1.56 -10.45 10.38
CA HIS A 162 -2.67 -11.37 10.55
C HIS A 162 -3.37 -11.75 9.24
N VAL A 163 -2.83 -11.34 8.09
CA VAL A 163 -3.36 -11.68 6.76
C VAL A 163 -2.31 -12.40 5.93
N ASP A 164 -2.75 -13.08 4.88
CA ASP A 164 -1.87 -13.68 3.88
C ASP A 164 -1.53 -12.68 2.78
N SER A 165 -2.54 -11.93 2.36
CA SER A 165 -2.42 -10.87 1.36
C SER A 165 -3.20 -9.63 1.79
N LEU A 166 -2.64 -8.45 1.52
CA LEU A 166 -3.19 -7.15 1.89
C LEU A 166 -3.25 -6.24 0.66
N LEU A 167 -4.46 -5.99 0.17
CA LEU A 167 -4.73 -5.02 -0.87
C LEU A 167 -5.13 -3.69 -0.22
N VAL A 168 -4.31 -2.66 -0.44
CA VAL A 168 -4.52 -1.32 0.13
C VAL A 168 -4.92 -0.35 -0.97
N ILE A 169 -6.12 0.22 -0.84
CA ILE A 169 -6.68 1.18 -1.78
C ILE A 169 -6.58 2.58 -1.17
N ASN A 170 -5.96 3.50 -1.89
CA ASN A 170 -5.85 4.90 -1.46
C ASN A 170 -7.03 5.72 -2.02
N ASN A 171 -7.95 6.15 -1.17
CA ASN A 171 -9.09 6.94 -1.62
C ASN A 171 -8.67 8.30 -2.22
N GLU A 172 -7.51 8.84 -1.86
CA GLU A 172 -7.01 10.07 -2.49
C GLU A 172 -6.70 9.88 -3.98
N LYS A 173 -6.30 8.67 -4.41
CA LYS A 173 -6.08 8.37 -5.84
C LYS A 173 -7.37 8.42 -6.64
N LEU A 174 -8.50 8.07 -6.04
CA LEU A 174 -9.81 8.20 -6.67
C LEU A 174 -10.12 9.67 -6.97
N ARG A 175 -9.71 10.59 -6.09
CA ARG A 175 -9.87 12.03 -6.30
C ARG A 175 -8.94 12.56 -7.40
N GLU A 176 -7.72 12.06 -7.50
CA GLU A 176 -6.79 12.43 -8.59
C GLU A 176 -7.36 12.06 -9.96
N ILE A 177 -8.02 10.90 -10.07
CA ILE A 177 -8.52 10.36 -11.34
C ILE A 177 -9.90 10.93 -11.72
N TYR A 178 -10.83 11.00 -10.77
CA TYR A 178 -12.20 11.47 -11.05
C TYR A 178 -12.40 12.96 -10.77
N GLY A 179 -11.40 13.64 -10.24
CA GLY A 179 -11.44 15.07 -9.94
C GLY A 179 -12.43 15.42 -8.81
N ASN A 180 -13.16 16.51 -9.00
CA ASN A 180 -14.01 17.10 -7.96
C ASN A 180 -15.42 16.46 -7.91
N LEU A 181 -15.51 15.27 -7.32
CA LEU A 181 -16.79 14.59 -7.08
C LEU A 181 -17.53 15.14 -5.85
N LYS A 182 -18.86 14.98 -5.83
CA LYS A 182 -19.65 15.15 -4.60
C LYS A 182 -19.24 14.08 -3.59
N VAL A 183 -19.24 14.42 -2.29
CA VAL A 183 -18.78 13.51 -1.21
C VAL A 183 -19.45 12.13 -1.27
N GLY A 184 -20.78 12.06 -1.43
CA GLY A 184 -21.49 10.78 -1.53
C GLY A 184 -21.03 9.93 -2.72
N MET A 185 -20.85 10.55 -3.89
CA MET A 185 -20.33 9.89 -5.09
C MET A 185 -18.88 9.43 -4.90
N ALA A 186 -18.07 10.17 -4.14
CA ALA A 186 -16.68 9.79 -3.87
C ALA A 186 -16.60 8.50 -3.03
N PHE A 187 -17.44 8.36 -2.00
CA PHE A 187 -17.53 7.12 -1.22
C PHE A 187 -18.15 5.97 -2.03
N GLU A 188 -19.17 6.24 -2.85
CA GLU A 188 -19.70 5.24 -3.78
C GLU A 188 -18.64 4.74 -4.76
N LYS A 189 -17.75 5.62 -5.23
CA LYS A 189 -16.60 5.22 -6.05
C LYS A 189 -15.58 4.39 -5.28
N ALA A 190 -15.37 4.65 -3.99
CA ALA A 190 -14.54 3.77 -3.16
C ALA A 190 -15.18 2.38 -3.00
N ASP A 191 -16.50 2.33 -2.81
CA ASP A 191 -17.26 1.08 -2.74
C ASP A 191 -17.26 0.32 -4.09
N ASP A 192 -17.28 1.03 -5.22
CA ASP A 192 -17.08 0.47 -6.57
C ASP A 192 -15.72 -0.23 -6.69
N VAL A 193 -14.67 0.44 -6.23
CA VAL A 193 -13.29 -0.03 -6.33
C VAL A 193 -13.08 -1.25 -5.43
N LEU A 194 -13.64 -1.24 -4.22
CA LEU A 194 -13.68 -2.42 -3.35
C LEU A 194 -14.45 -3.58 -3.98
N ALA A 195 -15.60 -3.30 -4.60
CA ALA A 195 -16.41 -4.31 -5.28
C ALA A 195 -15.67 -4.93 -6.47
N ILE A 196 -15.01 -4.13 -7.30
CA ILE A 196 -14.16 -4.61 -8.40
C ILE A 196 -13.05 -5.51 -7.86
N ALA A 197 -12.43 -5.12 -6.74
CA ALA A 197 -11.36 -5.89 -6.15
C ALA A 197 -11.82 -7.27 -5.64
N ALA A 198 -12.89 -7.31 -4.85
CA ALA A 198 -13.44 -8.57 -4.35
C ALA A 198 -13.98 -9.44 -5.49
N LYS A 199 -14.68 -8.83 -6.47
CA LYS A 199 -15.21 -9.52 -7.65
C LYS A 199 -14.08 -10.14 -8.47
N GLY A 200 -13.05 -9.37 -8.82
CA GLY A 200 -11.97 -9.83 -9.70
C GLY A 200 -11.18 -11.01 -9.11
N ILE A 201 -10.93 -11.02 -7.80
CA ILE A 201 -10.25 -12.17 -7.16
C ILE A 201 -11.19 -13.37 -7.04
N ALA A 202 -12.47 -13.15 -6.71
CA ALA A 202 -13.44 -14.24 -6.61
C ALA A 202 -13.69 -14.91 -7.96
N GLU A 203 -13.84 -14.13 -9.04
CA GLU A 203 -14.13 -14.64 -10.38
C GLU A 203 -13.01 -15.50 -10.95
N ILE A 204 -11.75 -15.21 -10.62
CA ILE A 204 -10.60 -16.06 -11.02
C ILE A 204 -10.78 -17.51 -10.56
N ILE A 205 -11.43 -17.71 -9.41
CA ILE A 205 -11.62 -19.01 -8.78
C ILE A 205 -12.97 -19.62 -9.17
N THR A 206 -14.02 -18.81 -9.22
CA THR A 206 -15.40 -19.30 -9.32
C THR A 206 -15.92 -19.38 -10.75
N VAL A 207 -15.46 -18.50 -11.64
CA VAL A 207 -15.90 -18.50 -13.03
C VAL A 207 -15.15 -19.57 -13.80
N HIS A 208 -15.90 -20.55 -14.29
CA HIS A 208 -15.34 -21.63 -15.08
C HIS A 208 -15.25 -21.17 -16.54
N GLY A 209 -14.04 -21.12 -17.09
CA GLY A 209 -13.78 -20.98 -18.51
C GLY A 209 -12.92 -22.10 -19.06
N TYR A 210 -12.24 -21.82 -20.17
CA TYR A 210 -11.42 -22.80 -20.90
C TYR A 210 -10.14 -23.17 -20.14
N ILE A 211 -9.56 -22.21 -19.42
CA ILE A 211 -8.34 -22.39 -18.62
C ILE A 211 -8.65 -21.85 -17.23
N ASN A 212 -9.07 -22.76 -16.35
CA ASN A 212 -9.36 -22.42 -14.96
C ASN A 212 -8.07 -22.39 -14.16
N VAL A 213 -7.94 -21.38 -13.31
CA VAL A 213 -6.95 -21.37 -12.23
C VAL A 213 -7.58 -22.09 -11.06
N ASP A 214 -6.91 -23.11 -10.53
CA ASP A 214 -7.43 -23.81 -9.37
C ASP A 214 -7.18 -23.02 -8.08
N PHE A 215 -7.89 -23.40 -7.01
CA PHE A 215 -7.72 -22.73 -5.73
C PHE A 215 -6.29 -22.89 -5.15
N ALA A 216 -5.60 -23.99 -5.47
CA ALA A 216 -4.26 -24.24 -4.96
C ALA A 216 -3.22 -23.32 -5.61
N ASP A 217 -3.39 -22.99 -6.88
CA ASP A 217 -2.60 -22.00 -7.62
C ASP A 217 -2.79 -20.60 -7.03
N VAL A 218 -4.04 -20.19 -6.79
CA VAL A 218 -4.33 -18.91 -6.14
C VAL A 218 -3.77 -18.86 -4.72
N GLN A 219 -3.95 -19.94 -3.95
CA GLN A 219 -3.39 -20.07 -2.62
C GLN A 219 -1.86 -19.95 -2.65
N THR A 220 -1.18 -20.61 -3.59
CA THR A 220 0.29 -20.55 -3.71
C THR A 220 0.80 -19.14 -3.98
N VAL A 221 0.06 -18.33 -4.75
CA VAL A 221 0.46 -16.94 -5.04
C VAL A 221 0.11 -15.99 -3.91
N MET A 222 -1.07 -16.14 -3.30
CA MET A 222 -1.58 -15.18 -2.34
C MET A 222 -1.15 -15.46 -0.89
N GLN A 223 -0.82 -16.72 -0.57
CA GLN A 223 -0.41 -17.13 0.77
C GLN A 223 0.91 -16.46 1.17
N GLU A 224 0.91 -15.75 2.30
CA GLU A 224 2.06 -14.98 2.81
C GLU A 224 2.69 -14.02 1.79
N SER A 225 1.90 -13.54 0.84
CA SER A 225 2.34 -12.63 -0.23
C SER A 225 2.55 -11.19 0.23
N GLY A 226 2.01 -10.83 1.40
CA GLY A 226 2.16 -9.50 1.97
C GLY A 226 1.31 -8.47 1.22
N VAL A 227 1.93 -7.40 0.73
CA VAL A 227 1.20 -6.32 0.04
C VAL A 227 0.89 -6.72 -1.41
N ALA A 228 -0.36 -6.56 -1.79
CA ALA A 228 -0.86 -6.76 -3.14
C ALA A 228 -1.35 -5.45 -3.75
N ILE A 229 -1.28 -5.38 -5.07
CA ILE A 229 -1.77 -4.28 -5.89
C ILE A 229 -2.60 -4.90 -7.02
N MET A 230 -3.67 -4.23 -7.42
CA MET A 230 -4.59 -4.75 -8.43
C MET A 230 -4.78 -3.74 -9.57
N GLY A 231 -5.09 -4.23 -10.76
CA GLY A 231 -5.54 -3.43 -11.89
C GLY A 231 -6.67 -4.16 -12.59
N SER A 232 -7.69 -3.45 -13.05
CA SER A 232 -8.79 -4.05 -13.83
C SER A 232 -9.31 -3.02 -14.82
N ALA A 233 -9.54 -3.46 -16.06
CA ALA A 233 -10.10 -2.64 -17.11
C ALA A 233 -10.84 -3.48 -18.15
N THR A 234 -11.82 -2.86 -18.80
CA THR A 234 -12.61 -3.46 -19.87
C THR A 234 -12.42 -2.65 -21.15
N ALA A 235 -12.17 -3.32 -22.26
CA ALA A 235 -12.05 -2.68 -23.57
C ALA A 235 -12.76 -3.51 -24.64
N SER A 236 -13.10 -2.87 -25.76
CA SER A 236 -13.79 -3.45 -26.91
C SER A 236 -13.25 -2.83 -28.20
N GLY A 237 -13.41 -3.52 -29.34
CA GLY A 237 -12.89 -3.09 -30.64
C GLY A 237 -11.67 -3.89 -31.09
N GLU A 238 -11.01 -3.42 -32.15
CA GLU A 238 -9.91 -4.13 -32.83
C GLU A 238 -8.65 -4.27 -31.94
N ASP A 239 -8.30 -3.22 -31.19
CA ASP A 239 -7.15 -3.21 -30.26
C ASP A 239 -7.57 -3.44 -28.79
N ARG A 240 -8.63 -4.23 -28.56
CA ARG A 240 -9.20 -4.41 -27.22
C ARG A 240 -8.22 -5.04 -26.23
N ALA A 241 -7.40 -6.00 -26.66
CA ALA A 241 -6.35 -6.65 -25.85
C ALA A 241 -5.36 -5.64 -25.27
N ARG A 242 -4.71 -4.89 -26.16
CA ARG A 242 -3.74 -3.85 -25.81
C ARG A 242 -4.34 -2.76 -24.94
N THR A 243 -5.55 -2.31 -25.28
CA THR A 243 -6.21 -1.22 -24.55
C THR A 243 -6.59 -1.68 -23.14
N ALA A 244 -7.16 -2.89 -23.00
CA ALA A 244 -7.53 -3.43 -21.69
C ALA A 244 -6.31 -3.60 -20.77
N ILE A 245 -5.19 -4.14 -21.26
CA ILE A 245 -4.00 -4.32 -20.41
C ILE A 245 -3.34 -2.99 -20.04
N SER A 246 -3.29 -2.03 -20.96
CA SER A 246 -2.77 -0.67 -20.70
C SER A 246 -3.61 0.06 -19.65
N ASP A 247 -4.94 0.00 -19.79
CA ASP A 247 -5.86 0.62 -18.84
C ASP A 247 -5.86 -0.08 -17.48
N ALA A 248 -5.67 -1.41 -17.46
CA ALA A 248 -5.53 -2.18 -16.22
C ALA A 248 -4.26 -1.78 -15.47
N LEU A 249 -3.12 -1.59 -16.15
CA LEU A 249 -1.87 -1.14 -15.51
C LEU A 249 -1.89 0.32 -15.06
N THR A 250 -2.73 1.16 -15.67
CA THR A 250 -2.91 2.57 -15.31
C THR A 250 -4.10 2.80 -14.38
N SER A 251 -4.72 1.73 -13.90
CA SER A 251 -5.94 1.74 -13.09
C SER A 251 -5.72 2.41 -11.72
N PRO A 252 -6.74 3.10 -11.15
CA PRO A 252 -6.71 3.63 -9.78
C PRO A 252 -6.31 2.62 -8.69
N LEU A 253 -6.55 1.35 -8.96
CA LEU A 253 -6.25 0.23 -8.07
C LEU A 253 -4.73 -0.05 -7.99
N LEU A 254 -3.96 0.47 -8.95
CA LEU A 254 -2.54 0.22 -9.13
C LEU A 254 -1.72 1.42 -8.65
N ASN A 255 -1.18 1.33 -7.43
CA ASN A 255 -0.36 2.40 -6.88
C ASN A 255 0.93 2.56 -7.70
N ASN A 256 1.07 3.70 -8.38
CA ASN A 256 2.25 4.15 -9.14
C ASN A 256 2.57 3.37 -10.43
N ASN A 257 1.60 2.64 -11.02
CA ASN A 257 1.73 1.96 -12.32
C ASN A 257 2.95 1.00 -12.44
N ASP A 258 3.59 0.64 -11.33
CA ASP A 258 4.84 -0.12 -11.33
C ASP A 258 4.63 -1.50 -10.71
N ILE A 259 4.66 -2.53 -11.55
CA ILE A 259 4.57 -3.93 -11.15
C ILE A 259 5.93 -4.65 -11.16
N THR A 260 7.03 -3.95 -11.44
CA THR A 260 8.38 -4.55 -11.54
C THR A 260 8.81 -5.24 -10.23
N GLY A 261 8.36 -4.72 -9.09
CA GLY A 261 8.67 -5.26 -7.76
C GLY A 261 7.85 -6.48 -7.32
N ALA A 262 6.93 -6.97 -8.16
CA ALA A 262 6.05 -8.10 -7.82
C ALA A 262 6.80 -9.44 -7.91
N ARG A 263 6.63 -10.29 -6.89
CA ARG A 263 7.13 -11.68 -6.92
C ARG A 263 6.25 -12.56 -7.78
N SER A 264 4.95 -12.31 -7.78
CA SER A 264 3.98 -13.13 -8.49
C SER A 264 2.81 -12.29 -8.98
N VAL A 265 2.30 -12.63 -10.15
CA VAL A 265 1.19 -11.95 -10.81
C VAL A 265 0.11 -12.98 -11.14
N LEU A 266 -1.12 -12.71 -10.72
CA LEU A 266 -2.30 -13.39 -11.22
C LEU A 266 -2.93 -12.54 -12.31
N LEU A 267 -3.20 -13.13 -13.47
CA LEU A 267 -3.83 -12.49 -14.61
C LEU A 267 -5.14 -13.21 -14.93
N SER A 268 -6.26 -12.51 -14.82
CA SER A 268 -7.56 -12.99 -15.27
C SER A 268 -7.93 -12.31 -16.57
N ILE A 269 -8.31 -13.10 -17.56
CA ILE A 269 -8.83 -12.59 -18.82
C ILE A 269 -10.25 -13.15 -19.00
N THR A 270 -11.23 -12.26 -19.07
CA THR A 270 -12.63 -12.65 -19.30
C THR A 270 -13.08 -12.09 -20.64
N SER A 271 -13.47 -12.95 -21.56
CA SER A 271 -14.04 -12.55 -22.86
C SER A 271 -15.57 -12.59 -22.82
N GLY A 272 -16.22 -11.75 -23.61
CA GLY A 272 -17.67 -11.78 -23.76
C GLY A 272 -18.16 -12.84 -24.75
N THR A 273 -19.11 -12.43 -25.58
CA THR A 273 -19.65 -13.25 -26.69
C THR A 273 -18.64 -13.49 -27.80
N ASP A 274 -17.68 -12.58 -27.96
CA ASP A 274 -16.57 -12.75 -28.89
C ASP A 274 -15.36 -13.29 -28.13
N GLU A 275 -14.91 -14.47 -28.54
CA GLU A 275 -13.84 -15.20 -27.87
C GLU A 275 -12.50 -14.53 -28.10
N ILE A 276 -11.64 -14.54 -27.07
CA ILE A 276 -10.30 -13.98 -27.18
C ILE A 276 -9.43 -14.85 -28.11
N THR A 277 -8.66 -14.20 -28.96
CA THR A 277 -7.75 -14.88 -29.89
C THR A 277 -6.38 -15.15 -29.25
N MET A 278 -5.62 -16.08 -29.84
CA MET A 278 -4.27 -16.41 -29.37
C MET A 278 -3.30 -15.23 -29.47
N ASP A 279 -3.47 -14.39 -30.49
CA ASP A 279 -2.64 -13.20 -30.69
C ASP A 279 -2.92 -12.16 -29.59
N GLU A 280 -4.19 -11.97 -29.23
CA GLU A 280 -4.60 -11.09 -28.11
C GLU A 280 -4.06 -11.59 -26.76
N ILE A 281 -4.10 -12.90 -26.49
CA ILE A 281 -3.50 -13.47 -25.27
C ILE A 281 -1.99 -13.22 -25.25
N SER A 282 -1.31 -13.43 -26.38
CA SER A 282 0.13 -13.22 -26.49
C SER A 282 0.48 -11.75 -26.24
N GLU A 283 -0.30 -10.82 -26.78
CA GLU A 283 -0.11 -9.39 -26.53
C GLU A 283 -0.27 -9.01 -25.06
N ILE A 284 -1.31 -9.50 -24.38
CA ILE A 284 -1.55 -9.23 -22.96
C ILE A 284 -0.42 -9.81 -22.10
N THR A 285 -0.04 -11.07 -22.33
CA THR A 285 0.98 -11.75 -21.54
C THR A 285 2.37 -11.15 -21.75
N ASP A 286 2.75 -10.84 -22.99
CA ASP A 286 4.01 -10.16 -23.30
C ASP A 286 4.08 -8.77 -22.64
N TYR A 287 2.97 -8.03 -22.65
CA TYR A 287 2.91 -6.72 -22.01
C TYR A 287 3.12 -6.83 -20.49
N VAL A 288 2.49 -7.80 -19.83
CA VAL A 288 2.67 -8.06 -18.39
C VAL A 288 4.10 -8.48 -18.07
N VAL A 289 4.70 -9.39 -18.85
CA VAL A 289 6.07 -9.85 -18.64
C VAL A 289 7.09 -8.72 -18.85
N ASN A 290 6.84 -7.81 -19.79
CA ASN A 290 7.69 -6.64 -20.02
C ASN A 290 7.55 -5.57 -18.93
N ALA A 291 6.35 -5.41 -18.36
CA ALA A 291 6.10 -4.49 -17.26
C ALA A 291 6.55 -5.04 -15.90
N ALA A 292 6.57 -6.37 -15.73
CA ALA A 292 7.07 -7.06 -14.56
C ALA A 292 8.58 -7.39 -14.69
N SER A 293 9.17 -7.94 -13.62
CA SER A 293 10.53 -8.48 -13.68
C SER A 293 10.54 -9.87 -14.32
N ARG A 294 11.61 -10.25 -15.02
CA ARG A 294 11.74 -11.58 -15.65
C ARG A 294 11.70 -12.76 -14.67
N GLU A 295 11.89 -12.48 -13.38
CA GLU A 295 11.85 -13.48 -12.29
C GLU A 295 10.44 -13.62 -11.66
N THR A 296 9.47 -12.84 -12.12
CA THR A 296 8.10 -12.84 -11.60
C THR A 296 7.33 -14.08 -12.07
N SER A 297 6.72 -14.82 -11.15
CA SER A 297 5.83 -15.95 -11.47
C SER A 297 4.51 -15.44 -12.02
N LEU A 298 4.12 -15.82 -13.24
CA LEU A 298 2.84 -15.46 -13.85
C LEU A 298 1.89 -16.65 -13.83
N ILE A 299 0.77 -16.51 -13.14
CA ILE A 299 -0.39 -17.41 -13.23
C ILE A 299 -1.47 -16.69 -13.99
N TRP A 300 -2.11 -17.35 -14.95
CA TRP A 300 -3.16 -16.75 -15.73
C TRP A 300 -4.33 -17.69 -15.96
N GLY A 301 -5.52 -17.12 -16.00
CA GLY A 301 -6.80 -17.79 -16.19
C GLY A 301 -7.62 -17.12 -17.28
N MET A 302 -8.51 -17.91 -17.88
CA MET A 302 -9.42 -17.45 -18.91
C MET A 302 -10.85 -17.84 -18.57
N GLY A 303 -11.73 -16.84 -18.48
CA GLY A 303 -13.16 -16.97 -18.26
C GLY A 303 -13.99 -16.45 -19.43
N SER A 304 -15.28 -16.75 -19.42
CA SER A 304 -16.26 -16.17 -20.35
C SER A 304 -17.41 -15.55 -19.57
N ASP A 305 -17.80 -14.33 -19.93
CA ASP A 305 -18.94 -13.61 -19.35
C ASP A 305 -19.76 -12.93 -20.45
N GLU A 306 -20.92 -13.51 -20.78
CA GLU A 306 -21.81 -13.01 -21.84
C GLU A 306 -22.25 -11.55 -21.62
N SER A 307 -22.19 -11.03 -20.38
CA SER A 307 -22.54 -9.62 -20.09
C SER A 307 -21.57 -8.61 -20.69
N LEU A 308 -20.36 -9.03 -21.09
CA LEU A 308 -19.34 -8.17 -21.70
C LEU A 308 -19.56 -7.92 -23.20
N GLY A 309 -20.47 -8.66 -23.86
CA GLY A 309 -20.71 -8.53 -25.30
C GLY A 309 -19.42 -8.76 -26.12
N GLU A 310 -19.04 -7.84 -26.99
CA GLU A 310 -17.80 -7.95 -27.79
C GLU A 310 -16.53 -7.51 -27.04
N GLY A 311 -16.65 -7.16 -25.75
CA GLY A 311 -15.54 -6.69 -24.94
C GLY A 311 -14.74 -7.81 -24.27
N ILE A 312 -13.55 -7.44 -23.79
CA ILE A 312 -12.74 -8.24 -22.88
C ILE A 312 -12.51 -7.46 -21.59
N ASN A 313 -12.41 -8.17 -20.47
CA ASN A 313 -12.00 -7.63 -19.17
C ASN A 313 -10.67 -8.28 -18.76
N VAL A 314 -9.66 -7.46 -18.51
CA VAL A 314 -8.35 -7.90 -18.04
C VAL A 314 -8.18 -7.43 -16.60
N THR A 315 -7.92 -8.37 -15.71
CA THR A 315 -7.68 -8.10 -14.29
C THR A 315 -6.33 -8.68 -13.88
N ILE A 316 -5.51 -7.84 -13.27
CA ILE A 316 -4.14 -8.15 -12.86
C ILE A 316 -4.06 -7.98 -11.35
N ILE A 317 -3.50 -8.97 -10.65
CA ILE A 317 -3.22 -8.90 -9.22
C ILE A 317 -1.73 -9.20 -9.05
N ALA A 318 -0.97 -8.16 -8.75
CA ALA A 318 0.45 -8.26 -8.48
C ALA A 318 0.67 -8.37 -6.96
N THR A 319 1.44 -9.37 -6.55
CA THR A 319 1.67 -9.70 -5.13
C THR A 319 3.16 -9.86 -4.83
N GLY A 320 3.53 -9.82 -3.54
CA GLY A 320 4.92 -9.95 -3.11
C GLY A 320 5.69 -8.64 -3.08
N PHE A 321 5.01 -7.48 -3.08
CA PHE A 321 5.68 -6.20 -2.90
C PHE A 321 6.22 -6.06 -1.48
N LYS A 322 7.42 -5.48 -1.36
CA LYS A 322 7.92 -5.03 -0.06
C LYS A 322 7.06 -3.86 0.41
N MET A 323 6.83 -3.77 1.72
CA MET A 323 5.89 -2.81 2.27
C MET A 323 6.24 -1.34 1.92
N ASN A 324 7.53 -1.02 1.70
CA ASN A 324 8.03 0.28 1.23
C ASN A 324 7.44 0.74 -0.11
N SER A 325 6.73 -0.13 -0.84
CA SER A 325 6.07 0.16 -2.11
C SER A 325 4.78 0.96 -2.00
N ILE A 326 4.21 1.15 -0.79
CA ILE A 326 3.10 2.09 -0.56
C ILE A 326 3.64 3.28 0.23
N PRO A 327 4.08 4.38 -0.43
CA PRO A 327 4.71 5.53 0.23
C PRO A 327 3.87 6.11 1.37
N GLU A 328 2.54 6.02 1.27
CA GLU A 328 1.58 6.52 2.26
C GLU A 328 1.67 5.80 3.61
N LEU A 329 2.09 4.53 3.63
CA LEU A 329 2.31 3.78 4.88
C LEU A 329 3.62 4.20 5.60
N TYR A 330 4.49 4.97 4.94
CA TYR A 330 5.81 5.41 5.44
C TYR A 330 5.85 6.89 5.81
N ILE A 331 4.71 7.57 5.85
CA ILE A 331 4.61 8.91 6.45
C ILE A 331 4.61 8.76 7.99
N GLY A 332 5.58 8.03 8.53
CA GLY A 332 5.88 7.94 9.96
C GLY A 332 6.98 8.93 10.29
N LYS A 333 6.65 9.94 11.11
CA LYS A 333 7.53 10.94 11.76
C LYS A 333 8.98 10.95 11.26
N LYS A 334 9.36 11.96 10.46
CA LYS A 334 10.75 12.45 10.51
C LYS A 334 11.08 12.66 11.98
N GLU A 335 12.06 11.91 12.51
CA GLU A 335 12.63 12.21 13.81
C GLU A 335 13.04 13.67 13.78
N LYS A 336 12.34 14.50 14.56
CA LYS A 336 12.69 15.90 14.70
C LYS A 336 14.01 15.91 15.44
N HIS A 337 15.11 15.96 14.71
CA HIS A 337 16.43 16.14 15.28
C HIS A 337 16.48 17.58 15.83
N PHE A 338 16.18 17.73 17.12
CA PHE A 338 16.35 19.00 17.80
C PHE A 338 17.84 19.25 17.96
N VAL A 339 18.41 20.07 17.08
CA VAL A 339 19.73 20.64 17.30
C VAL A 339 19.54 21.85 18.22
N PRO A 340 19.99 21.80 19.49
CA PRO A 340 19.98 23.00 20.32
C PRO A 340 20.90 24.04 19.66
N LEU A 341 20.33 25.18 19.26
CA LEU A 341 21.12 26.34 18.84
C LEU A 341 21.90 26.85 20.05
N ARG A 342 23.13 26.39 20.22
CA ARG A 342 24.10 27.00 21.12
C ARG A 342 25.30 27.50 20.31
N ASP A 343 25.39 28.83 20.28
CA ASP A 343 26.58 29.65 20.09
C ASP A 343 27.44 29.40 18.83
N ALA A 344 26.87 29.71 17.67
CA ALA A 344 27.66 30.26 16.58
C ALA A 344 27.98 31.74 16.88
N GLY A 345 29.13 31.98 17.51
CA GLY A 345 29.76 33.30 17.51
C GLY A 345 29.99 33.91 18.89
N ARG A 346 31.10 33.54 19.51
CA ARG A 346 31.96 34.48 20.25
C ARG A 346 33.37 33.90 20.33
N GLN A 347 34.24 34.41 19.47
CA GLN A 347 35.68 34.33 19.65
C GLN A 347 36.02 34.92 21.04
N SER A 348 36.74 34.15 21.84
CA SER A 348 37.31 34.62 23.09
C SER A 348 38.50 35.52 22.76
N GLU A 349 38.29 36.84 22.78
CA GLU A 349 39.37 37.78 23.04
C GLU A 349 39.34 38.16 24.53
N LYS A 350 40.49 37.97 25.19
CA LYS A 350 40.75 38.41 26.55
C LYS A 350 40.91 39.94 26.58
N ALA A 351 40.15 40.62 27.43
CA ALA A 351 40.52 41.94 27.95
C ALA A 351 39.94 42.18 29.35
N ASP A 352 40.70 42.92 30.15
CA ASP A 352 40.75 42.97 31.61
C ASP A 352 39.95 44.18 32.18
N LYS A 353 39.28 43.99 33.34
CA LYS A 353 38.90 44.94 34.43
C LYS A 353 38.14 46.27 34.16
N ARG A 354 36.98 46.48 34.84
CA ARG A 354 36.76 47.36 36.04
C ARG A 354 35.27 47.69 36.34
N SER A 355 34.87 47.38 37.58
CA SER A 355 33.99 48.06 38.58
C SER A 355 32.69 48.83 38.25
N ASN A 356 31.64 48.44 39.01
CA ASN A 356 30.56 49.18 39.72
C ASN A 356 29.58 50.10 38.96
N VAL A 357 28.26 49.85 39.14
CA VAL A 357 27.26 50.71 39.86
C VAL A 357 25.90 49.97 39.99
N THR A 358 25.16 50.36 41.02
CA THR A 358 24.10 49.70 41.80
C THR A 358 22.65 49.92 41.31
N SER A 359 21.76 49.03 41.77
CA SER A 359 20.30 48.75 41.63
C SER A 359 19.26 49.92 41.69
N PRO A 360 17.94 49.69 41.42
CA PRO A 360 17.02 49.05 42.40
C PRO A 360 15.90 48.13 41.82
N ARG A 361 15.16 47.52 42.75
CA ARG A 361 14.35 46.29 42.70
C ARG A 361 12.87 46.57 43.04
N GLN A 362 11.92 45.82 42.48
CA GLN A 362 10.55 45.58 43.03
C GLN A 362 10.00 44.27 42.41
N GLN A 363 10.05 43.10 43.07
CA GLN A 363 9.15 42.48 44.07
C GLN A 363 7.79 41.96 43.53
N ALA A 364 7.66 40.63 43.49
CA ALA A 364 6.45 39.90 43.88
C ALA A 364 6.85 38.51 44.41
N LEU A 365 6.05 37.98 45.33
CA LEU A 365 6.37 36.98 46.35
C LEU A 365 6.39 35.53 45.83
N ASP A 366 7.28 34.73 46.44
CA ASP A 366 7.29 33.27 46.41
C ASP A 366 6.60 32.72 47.67
N PHE A 367 5.74 31.71 47.49
CA PHE A 367 5.43 30.67 48.48
C PHE A 367 5.02 29.37 47.76
N GLY A 368 6.03 28.62 47.31
CA GLY A 368 6.35 27.26 47.76
C GLY A 368 5.39 26.09 47.51
N VAL A 369 5.92 25.00 46.94
CA VAL A 369 5.86 23.65 47.53
C VAL A 369 7.19 22.93 47.28
N ARG A 370 7.64 22.24 48.32
CA ARG A 370 8.90 21.50 48.50
C ARG A 370 8.96 20.25 47.63
N ASP A 371 10.18 19.86 47.24
CA ASP A 371 10.66 18.49 47.46
C ASP A 371 12.16 18.47 47.76
N LYS A 372 12.47 17.81 48.87
CA LYS A 372 13.72 17.36 49.49
C LYS A 372 13.39 15.90 49.83
N GLU A 373 14.19 14.88 49.58
CA GLU A 373 15.59 14.66 49.92
C GLU A 373 16.07 13.35 49.25
N GLU A 374 17.40 13.25 49.04
CA GLU A 374 18.32 12.10 49.29
C GLU A 374 17.95 10.69 48.75
N GLY A 375 18.84 9.85 48.19
CA GLY A 375 20.29 9.75 48.13
C GLY A 375 20.68 8.26 47.96
N ALA A 376 21.91 7.99 47.53
CA ALA A 376 22.68 6.72 47.60
C ALA A 376 22.56 5.64 46.47
N GLU A 377 23.60 5.65 45.64
CA GLU A 377 24.51 4.57 45.19
C GLU A 377 24.06 3.10 45.03
N GLU A 378 24.26 2.62 43.77
CA GLU A 378 25.00 1.43 43.31
C GLU A 378 24.68 0.02 43.85
N TYR A 379 24.28 -0.92 42.97
CA TYR A 379 24.73 -2.34 42.98
C TYR A 379 24.53 -3.02 41.60
N ILE A 380 25.66 -3.45 41.01
CA ILE A 380 25.96 -4.73 40.35
C ILE A 380 24.87 -5.41 39.49
N LEU A 381 25.15 -5.54 38.19
CA LEU A 381 24.46 -6.50 37.30
C LEU A 381 25.36 -7.73 37.06
N LEU A 382 25.03 -8.84 37.72
CA LEU A 382 25.45 -10.19 37.33
C LEU A 382 24.19 -10.98 36.97
N GLY A 383 24.15 -11.54 35.76
CA GLY A 383 23.03 -12.32 35.26
C GLY A 383 23.01 -13.78 35.74
N GLN A 384 21.89 -14.46 35.46
CA GLN A 384 21.73 -15.91 35.32
C GLN A 384 20.45 -16.13 34.47
N SER A 385 20.56 -16.57 33.21
CA SER A 385 20.72 -17.94 32.69
C SER A 385 19.42 -18.74 32.55
N ALA A 386 19.04 -19.03 31.30
CA ALA A 386 18.42 -20.29 30.89
C ALA A 386 19.14 -20.79 29.62
N ARG A 387 19.67 -22.01 29.70
CA ARG A 387 20.52 -22.70 28.70
C ARG A 387 19.71 -23.57 27.75
N THR A 388 20.17 -23.68 26.50
CA THR A 388 20.46 -24.89 25.68
C THR A 388 20.70 -24.43 24.24
N SER A 389 21.64 -24.88 23.41
CA SER A 389 22.80 -25.78 23.47
C SER A 389 23.57 -25.60 22.15
N ASP A 390 24.90 -25.77 22.19
CA ASP A 390 25.89 -25.78 21.09
C ASP A 390 26.35 -24.43 20.50
N GLU A 391 27.17 -23.71 21.27
CA GLU A 391 28.10 -22.71 20.70
C GLU A 391 29.53 -23.29 20.62
N PRO A 392 30.24 -23.15 19.48
CA PRO A 392 31.63 -23.58 19.38
C PRO A 392 32.53 -22.63 20.18
N SER A 393 33.51 -23.20 20.91
CA SER A 393 34.46 -22.49 21.76
C SER A 393 35.06 -21.24 21.10
N GLU A 394 35.17 -20.14 21.86
CA GLU A 394 35.66 -18.81 21.42
C GLU A 394 36.98 -18.88 20.61
N GLU A 395 37.82 -19.88 20.89
CA GLU A 395 39.05 -20.15 20.16
C GLU A 395 38.81 -20.46 18.66
N LYS A 396 37.73 -21.19 18.33
CA LYS A 396 37.34 -21.48 16.94
C LYS A 396 36.77 -20.27 16.21
N LEU A 397 36.11 -19.37 16.93
CA LEU A 397 35.61 -18.10 16.39
C LEU A 397 36.76 -17.15 16.06
N ALA A 398 37.77 -17.06 16.93
CA ALA A 398 38.98 -16.29 16.69
C ALA A 398 39.75 -16.81 15.46
N ASP A 399 39.88 -18.14 15.31
CA ASP A 399 40.53 -18.73 14.15
C ASP A 399 39.76 -18.50 12.84
N ARG A 400 38.41 -18.51 12.88
CA ARG A 400 37.56 -18.22 11.72
C ARG A 400 37.69 -16.77 11.27
N VAL A 401 37.70 -15.82 12.23
CA VAL A 401 37.87 -14.39 11.94
C VAL A 401 39.26 -14.13 11.34
N LYS A 402 40.29 -14.84 11.82
CA LYS A 402 41.64 -14.75 11.29
C LYS A 402 41.75 -15.29 9.86
N GLN A 403 41.12 -16.44 9.58
CA GLN A 403 41.04 -17.01 8.22
C GLN A 403 40.29 -16.09 7.25
N ILE A 404 39.17 -15.49 7.67
CA ILE A 404 38.40 -14.55 6.85
C ILE A 404 39.28 -13.34 6.49
N ARG A 405 40.01 -12.79 7.47
CA ARG A 405 40.90 -11.65 7.24
C ARG A 405 42.04 -11.99 6.27
N GLU A 406 42.65 -13.16 6.40
CA GLU A 406 43.70 -13.62 5.46
C GLU A 406 43.14 -13.88 4.05
N THR A 407 41.94 -14.42 3.92
CA THR A 407 41.30 -14.59 2.59
C THR A 407 40.95 -13.26 1.94
N HIS A 408 40.54 -12.26 2.74
CA HIS A 408 40.22 -10.92 2.27
C HIS A 408 41.49 -10.18 1.80
N GLU A 409 42.61 -10.32 2.51
CA GLU A 409 43.90 -9.78 2.06
C GLU A 409 44.40 -10.46 0.78
N LYS A 410 44.28 -11.80 0.67
CA LYS A 410 44.63 -12.53 -0.56
C LYS A 410 43.76 -12.14 -1.76
N LEU A 411 42.48 -11.85 -1.54
CA LEU A 411 41.56 -11.37 -2.58
C LEU A 411 41.87 -9.92 -3.01
N LYS A 412 42.33 -9.10 -2.06
CA LYS A 412 42.80 -7.74 -2.31
C LYS A 412 44.11 -7.72 -3.11
N GLU A 413 45.07 -8.59 -2.78
CA GLU A 413 46.30 -8.76 -3.58
C GLU A 413 46.04 -9.33 -4.98
N ARG A 414 45.01 -10.17 -5.14
CA ARG A 414 44.58 -10.69 -6.45
C ARG A 414 43.76 -9.71 -7.30
N GLY A 415 43.52 -8.48 -6.84
CA GLY A 415 42.97 -7.40 -7.65
C GLY A 415 41.46 -7.45 -7.93
N TYR A 416 40.69 -8.28 -7.21
CA TYR A 416 39.24 -8.41 -7.44
C TYR A 416 38.37 -7.34 -6.74
N LEU A 417 38.97 -6.47 -5.92
CA LEU A 417 38.27 -5.39 -5.20
C LEU A 417 38.87 -4.03 -5.60
N SER A 418 38.42 -3.51 -6.74
CA SER A 418 38.80 -2.20 -7.29
C SER A 418 38.21 -1.05 -6.45
N HIS A 419 39.10 -0.27 -5.79
CA HIS A 419 38.83 1.00 -5.11
C HIS A 419 39.03 2.18 -6.07
N SER A 420 37.98 2.70 -6.72
CA SER A 420 38.14 3.99 -7.40
C SER A 420 36.88 4.81 -7.66
N ARG A 421 35.69 4.43 -7.15
CA ARG A 421 34.46 5.14 -7.50
C ARG A 421 33.60 5.65 -6.34
N ASN A 422 33.91 5.28 -5.09
CA ASN A 422 33.06 5.64 -3.96
C ASN A 422 33.48 6.91 -3.21
N GLU A 423 34.75 7.32 -3.26
CA GLU A 423 35.18 8.55 -2.56
C GLU A 423 34.75 9.83 -3.30
N GLU A 424 34.67 9.81 -4.64
CA GLU A 424 34.23 10.98 -5.43
C GLU A 424 32.72 11.28 -5.30
N ILE A 425 31.89 10.28 -5.00
CA ILE A 425 30.43 10.44 -4.97
C ILE A 425 29.96 11.12 -3.68
N ASP A 426 30.55 10.73 -2.53
CA ASP A 426 30.25 11.33 -1.23
C ASP A 426 30.71 12.80 -1.15
N GLU A 427 31.83 13.14 -1.79
CA GLU A 427 32.30 14.52 -1.86
C GLU A 427 31.41 15.39 -2.76
N LEU A 428 30.88 14.80 -3.86
CA LEU A 428 29.95 15.50 -4.73
C LEU A 428 28.66 15.81 -3.98
N GLU A 429 28.04 14.86 -3.28
CA GLU A 429 26.74 15.07 -2.59
C GLU A 429 26.74 16.26 -1.61
N ASN A 430 27.86 16.54 -0.95
CA ASN A 430 27.96 17.56 0.10
C ASN A 430 28.06 19.01 -0.40
N VAL A 431 28.21 19.24 -1.71
CA VAL A 431 28.28 20.61 -2.29
C VAL A 431 26.99 20.93 -3.04
N PRO A 432 26.29 22.06 -2.78
CA PRO A 432 25.10 22.43 -3.54
C PRO A 432 25.37 22.58 -5.06
N ALA A 433 24.44 22.13 -5.91
CA ALA A 433 24.64 22.02 -7.36
C ALA A 433 25.06 23.32 -8.08
N PHE A 434 24.65 24.50 -7.58
CA PHE A 434 25.02 25.78 -8.18
C PHE A 434 26.52 26.12 -8.03
N ARG A 435 27.15 25.65 -6.93
CA ARG A 435 28.60 25.76 -6.73
C ARG A 435 29.35 24.73 -7.56
N ARG A 436 28.81 23.51 -7.72
CA ARG A 436 29.37 22.50 -8.64
C ARG A 436 29.40 22.99 -10.09
N ARG A 437 28.41 23.79 -10.50
CA ARG A 437 28.30 24.36 -11.85
C ARG A 437 28.91 25.75 -12.00
N ASN A 438 29.55 26.30 -10.95
CA ASN A 438 30.18 27.63 -10.97
C ASN A 438 29.24 28.76 -11.46
N VAL A 439 27.96 28.69 -11.10
CA VAL A 439 26.96 29.67 -11.52
C VAL A 439 26.95 30.85 -10.56
N ASN A 440 27.22 32.05 -11.07
CA ASN A 440 27.27 33.27 -10.27
C ASN A 440 25.85 33.86 -10.07
N ILE A 441 25.35 33.86 -8.83
CA ILE A 441 23.94 34.18 -8.51
C ILE A 441 23.72 35.70 -8.27
N GLU A 442 24.78 36.50 -8.24
CA GLU A 442 24.68 37.93 -7.87
C GLU A 442 24.15 38.85 -8.98
N GLN A 443 24.08 38.41 -10.24
CA GLN A 443 23.41 39.15 -11.31
C GLN A 443 22.11 38.44 -11.72
N LYS A 444 21.00 38.81 -11.06
CA LYS A 444 19.67 38.42 -11.51
C LYS A 444 19.22 39.36 -12.63
N LYS A 445 18.95 38.83 -13.83
CA LYS A 445 18.07 39.51 -14.79
C LYS A 445 16.65 39.55 -14.20
N HIS A 446 15.98 40.68 -14.34
CA HIS A 446 14.61 40.84 -13.86
C HIS A 446 13.67 40.01 -14.74
N SER A 447 12.59 39.46 -14.17
CA SER A 447 11.66 38.56 -14.87
C SER A 447 10.90 39.19 -16.04
N GLU A 448 11.12 40.49 -16.29
CA GLU A 448 10.52 41.28 -17.37
C GLU A 448 11.43 41.38 -18.60
N ASP A 449 12.67 40.88 -18.53
CA ASP A 449 13.55 40.76 -19.71
C ASP A 449 13.25 39.46 -20.45
N GLU A 450 12.53 39.55 -21.58
CA GLU A 450 12.36 38.43 -22.52
C GLU A 450 13.66 38.16 -23.30
N GLU A 451 14.31 37.02 -23.05
CA GLU A 451 15.37 36.52 -23.93
C GLU A 451 14.77 35.92 -25.20
N LEU A 452 14.56 36.76 -26.22
CA LEU A 452 14.16 36.32 -27.56
C LEU A 452 15.33 35.58 -28.23
N SER A 453 15.14 34.31 -28.58
CA SER A 453 16.18 33.51 -29.22
C SER A 453 16.47 34.01 -30.65
N ARG A 454 17.72 34.37 -30.92
CA ARG A 454 18.20 34.83 -32.24
C ARG A 454 18.45 33.68 -33.24
N TYR A 455 18.06 32.45 -32.93
CA TYR A 455 18.35 31.28 -33.76
C TYR A 455 17.11 30.83 -34.55
N ARG A 456 17.30 30.38 -35.81
CA ARG A 456 16.29 29.70 -36.62
C ARG A 456 16.70 28.26 -36.90
N LEU A 457 15.73 27.35 -36.87
CA LEU A 457 15.90 25.99 -37.39
C LEU A 457 15.82 26.05 -38.92
N SER A 458 16.84 25.57 -39.62
CA SER A 458 16.76 25.31 -41.06
C SER A 458 16.74 23.80 -41.29
N ASP A 459 15.73 23.32 -42.01
CA ASP A 459 15.77 21.96 -42.55
C ASP A 459 16.82 21.91 -43.65
N GLY A 460 17.86 21.11 -43.44
CA GLY A 460 18.86 20.84 -44.46
C GLY A 460 18.22 20.20 -45.68
N ASN A 461 18.70 20.53 -46.88
CA ASN A 461 18.21 19.90 -48.12
C ASN A 461 18.31 18.38 -48.01
N GLU A 462 17.25 17.69 -48.44
CA GLU A 462 17.15 16.22 -48.43
C GLU A 462 18.37 15.58 -49.09
N GLY A 463 19.26 15.03 -48.26
CA GLY A 463 20.49 14.39 -48.69
C GLY A 463 21.65 14.63 -47.73
N GLU A 464 21.59 13.95 -46.58
CA GLU A 464 22.71 13.60 -45.67
C GLU A 464 23.01 14.42 -44.41
N ASP A 465 22.41 15.59 -44.15
CA ASP A 465 22.55 16.28 -42.84
C ASP A 465 21.21 16.79 -42.30
N GLY A 466 20.88 16.42 -41.05
CA GLY A 466 19.63 16.78 -40.35
C GLY A 466 19.49 18.28 -40.04
N PRO A 467 18.39 18.70 -39.38
CA PRO A 467 18.09 20.12 -39.16
C PRO A 467 19.18 20.83 -38.33
N THR A 468 19.68 21.96 -38.84
CA THR A 468 20.74 22.75 -38.20
C THR A 468 20.22 24.09 -37.68
N LEU A 469 20.67 24.48 -36.48
CA LEU A 469 20.38 25.78 -35.88
C LEU A 469 21.31 26.86 -36.45
N ARG A 470 20.75 27.88 -37.10
CA ARG A 470 21.50 29.06 -37.58
C ARG A 470 21.26 30.28 -36.69
N PRO A 471 22.29 31.09 -36.38
CA PRO A 471 22.19 32.28 -35.52
C PRO A 471 21.58 33.52 -36.19
N ASP A 472 21.13 33.40 -37.43
CA ASP A 472 20.47 34.43 -38.22
C ASP A 472 18.96 34.23 -38.08
N ASN A 473 18.31 35.10 -37.29
CA ASN A 473 16.85 35.18 -37.26
C ASN A 473 16.38 36.48 -37.93
N GLY A 474 16.18 36.43 -39.25
CA GLY A 474 15.65 37.56 -40.03
C GLY A 474 14.25 38.10 -39.65
N TYR A 475 13.57 37.56 -38.63
CA TYR A 475 12.34 38.15 -38.06
C TYR A 475 12.58 39.07 -36.86
N LEU A 476 13.80 39.08 -36.29
CA LEU A 476 14.22 40.15 -35.38
C LEU A 476 14.91 41.24 -36.20
N HIS A 477 14.18 42.31 -36.51
CA HIS A 477 14.73 43.50 -37.14
C HIS A 477 15.49 44.33 -36.08
N ASP A 478 16.82 44.24 -36.09
CA ASP A 478 17.68 45.23 -35.43
C ASP A 478 17.59 46.54 -36.24
N ASN A 479 16.90 47.54 -35.67
CA ASN A 479 16.62 48.89 -36.16
C ASN A 479 15.26 49.05 -36.88
N VAL A 480 14.26 49.43 -36.09
CA VAL A 480 13.16 50.29 -36.55
C VAL A 480 13.42 51.66 -35.90
N ASP A 481 13.51 52.71 -36.73
CA ASP A 481 13.76 54.11 -36.35
C ASP A 481 12.87 54.64 -35.20
#